data_AF-W1XTQ7-F1
#
_entry.id   AF-W1XTQ7-F1
#
_cell.length_a   1.000
_cell.length_b   1.000
_cell.length_c   1.000
_cell.angle_alpha   90.00
_cell.angle_beta   90.00
_cell.angle_gamma   90.00
#
_symmetry.space_group_name_H-M   'P 1'
#
loop_
_entity.id
_entity.type
_entity.pdbx_description
1 polymer ?
#
loop_
_entity_poly.entity_id
_entity_poly.type
_entity_poly.pdbx_seq_one_letter_code
_entity_poly.pdbx_strand_id
1 'polypeptide(L)'
;FVDWCTYQKVPYFPATPETIVNYINDLADYAKANTISRRISAISENFNASGQRDNPCMAPIVKQALRGIRRLKGTFQQGKTPVLLEDIEDIIDCMTKLDVPELQLLRD
;
A
#
# COMPACT_ATOMS: atom_id res chain seq x y z
N PHE A 1 -6.82 6.42 6.48
CA PHE A 1 -7.80 5.70 7.31
C PHE A 1 -8.37 6.63 8.36
N VAL A 2 -7.56 7.18 9.27
CA VAL A 2 -8.02 8.18 10.26
C VAL A 2 -8.81 9.31 9.62
N ASP A 3 -8.26 9.98 8.60
CA ASP A 3 -8.95 11.08 7.91
C ASP A 3 -10.28 10.65 7.28
N TRP A 4 -10.31 9.46 6.69
CA TRP A 4 -11.54 8.89 6.10
C TRP A 4 -12.58 8.61 7.19
N CYS A 5 -12.19 8.03 8.32
CA CYS A 5 -13.08 7.81 9.45
C CYS A 5 -13.62 9.13 10.02
N THR A 6 -12.75 10.15 10.16
CA THR A 6 -13.16 11.49 10.60
C THR A 6 -14.17 12.11 9.64
N TYR A 7 -13.93 12.02 8.33
CA TYR A 7 -14.86 12.50 7.30
C TYR A 7 -16.21 11.76 7.35
N GLN A 8 -16.18 10.44 7.51
CA GLN A 8 -17.36 9.58 7.61
C GLN A 8 -18.03 9.63 9.01
N LYS A 9 -17.47 10.38 9.96
CA LYS A 9 -17.95 10.50 11.35
C LYS A 9 -18.08 9.15 12.08
N VAL A 10 -17.14 8.25 11.86
CA VAL A 10 -17.05 6.94 12.51
C VAL A 10 -15.74 6.82 13.30
N PRO A 11 -15.69 6.02 14.38
CA PRO A 11 -14.47 5.84 15.14
C PRO A 11 -13.40 5.12 14.31
N TYR A 12 -12.17 5.66 14.31
CA TYR A 12 -11.01 4.98 13.72
C TYR A 12 -10.35 3.99 14.70
N PHE A 13 -10.57 4.14 16.01
CA PHE A 13 -10.05 3.22 17.02
C PHE A 13 -10.91 3.22 18.32
N PRO A 14 -11.39 2.06 18.80
CA PRO A 14 -11.46 0.80 18.05
C PRO A 14 -12.44 0.94 16.87
N ALA A 15 -12.06 0.42 15.70
CA ALA A 15 -12.92 0.38 14.53
C ALA A 15 -13.71 -0.92 14.48
N THR A 16 -14.87 -0.91 13.82
CA THR A 16 -15.66 -2.13 13.58
C THR A 16 -15.23 -2.81 12.28
N PRO A 17 -15.44 -4.14 12.13
CA PRO A 17 -15.28 -4.81 10.84
C PRO A 17 -16.03 -4.13 9.69
N GLU A 18 -17.23 -3.62 9.94
CA GLU A 18 -18.06 -2.90 8.98
C GLU A 18 -17.41 -1.59 8.54
N THR A 19 -16.79 -0.85 9.46
CA THR A 19 -16.00 0.35 9.14
C THR A 19 -14.84 0.00 8.19
N ILE A 20 -14.16 -1.12 8.41
CA ILE A 20 -13.06 -1.57 7.53
C ILE A 20 -13.60 -1.96 6.14
N VAL A 21 -14.73 -2.66 6.06
CA VAL A 21 -15.36 -3.01 4.78
C VAL A 21 -15.79 -1.76 4.00
N ASN A 22 -16.42 -0.79 4.68
CA ASN A 22 -16.81 0.47 4.05
C ASN A 22 -15.60 1.24 3.52
N TYR A 23 -14.49 1.24 4.27
CA TYR A 23 -13.23 1.82 3.81
C TYR A 23 -12.65 1.08 2.60
N ILE A 24 -12.72 -0.26 2.57
CA ILE A 24 -12.31 -1.06 1.39
C ILE A 24 -13.14 -0.68 0.16
N ASN A 25 -14.45 -0.53 0.31
CA ASN A 25 -15.37 -0.20 -0.77
C ASN A 25 -15.12 1.22 -1.30
N ASP A 26 -14.93 2.19 -0.42
CA ASP A 26 -14.57 3.56 -0.82
C ASP A 26 -13.26 3.60 -1.62
N LEU A 27 -12.21 2.91 -1.12
CA LEU A 27 -10.95 2.77 -1.84
C LEU A 27 -11.08 2.07 -3.20
N ALA A 28 -12.13 1.25 -3.37
CA ALA A 28 -12.33 0.49 -4.59
C ALA A 28 -12.67 1.37 -5.80
N ASP A 29 -12.96 2.65 -5.64
CA ASP A 29 -13.16 3.53 -6.80
C ASP A 29 -11.84 4.08 -7.36
N TYR A 30 -10.81 4.23 -6.51
CA TYR A 30 -9.59 4.97 -6.88
C TYR A 30 -8.25 4.23 -6.63
N ALA A 31 -8.25 3.05 -6.00
CA ALA A 31 -7.01 2.31 -5.69
C ALA A 31 -6.96 0.89 -6.28
N LYS A 32 -5.77 0.43 -6.70
CA LYS A 32 -5.55 -0.96 -7.15
C LYS A 32 -5.76 -1.95 -5.98
N ALA A 33 -6.18 -3.18 -6.27
CA ALA A 33 -6.44 -4.21 -5.25
C ALA A 33 -5.23 -4.47 -4.32
N ASN A 34 -4.00 -4.39 -4.85
CA ASN A 34 -2.78 -4.52 -4.04
C ASN A 34 -2.56 -3.33 -3.10
N THR A 35 -2.83 -2.11 -3.55
CA THR A 35 -2.77 -0.91 -2.72
C THR A 35 -3.75 -1.01 -1.56
N ILE A 36 -4.98 -1.44 -1.83
CA ILE A 36 -6.01 -1.67 -0.80
C ILE A 36 -5.53 -2.73 0.19
N SER A 37 -5.04 -3.87 -0.31
CA SER A 37 -4.52 -4.95 0.53
C SER A 37 -3.42 -4.47 1.48
N ARG A 38 -2.43 -3.72 0.97
CA ARG A 38 -1.35 -3.15 1.79
C ARG A 38 -1.86 -2.19 2.86
N ARG A 39 -2.83 -1.33 2.51
CA ARG A 39 -3.46 -0.42 3.49
C ARG A 39 -4.18 -1.18 4.60
N ILE A 40 -4.92 -2.24 4.28
CA ILE A 40 -5.60 -3.05 5.30
C ILE A 40 -4.59 -3.81 6.17
N SER A 41 -3.49 -4.30 5.60
CA SER A 41 -2.39 -4.90 6.37
C SER A 41 -1.77 -3.91 7.36
N ALA A 42 -1.53 -2.66 6.96
CA ALA A 42 -1.01 -1.62 7.85
C ALA A 42 -1.97 -1.31 9.01
N ILE A 43 -3.28 -1.22 8.73
CA ILE A 43 -4.29 -1.04 9.78
C ILE A 43 -4.32 -2.25 10.72
N SER A 44 -4.31 -3.46 10.16
CA SER A 44 -4.27 -4.71 10.90
C SER A 44 -3.07 -4.75 11.86
N GLU A 45 -1.89 -4.33 11.40
CA GLU A 45 -0.69 -4.31 12.23
C GLU A 45 -0.81 -3.30 13.37
N ASN A 46 -1.37 -2.12 13.13
CA ASN A 46 -1.63 -1.15 14.18
C ASN A 46 -2.59 -1.71 15.26
N PHE A 47 -3.63 -2.46 14.86
CA PHE A 47 -4.51 -3.13 15.82
C PHE A 47 -3.78 -4.23 16.61
N ASN A 48 -2.97 -5.06 15.95
CA ASN A 48 -2.17 -6.08 16.63
C ASN A 48 -1.20 -5.46 17.65
N ALA A 49 -0.55 -4.34 17.28
CA ALA A 49 0.37 -3.62 18.15
C ALA A 49 -0.32 -2.88 19.31
N SER A 50 -1.62 -2.60 19.20
CA SER A 50 -2.37 -1.83 20.21
C SER A 50 -2.73 -2.61 21.48
N GLY A 51 -2.51 -3.92 21.51
CA GLY A 51 -2.90 -4.78 22.64
C GLY A 51 -4.41 -5.03 22.74
N GLN A 52 -5.21 -4.60 21.75
CA GLN A 52 -6.62 -4.96 21.64
C GLN A 52 -6.79 -6.47 21.45
N ARG A 53 -7.82 -7.03 22.08
CA ARG A 53 -8.14 -8.47 21.98
C ARG A 53 -8.47 -8.88 20.56
N ASP A 54 -9.26 -8.06 19.88
CA ASP A 54 -9.81 -8.37 18.57
C ASP A 54 -9.29 -7.39 17.51
N ASN A 55 -8.88 -7.94 16.39
CA ASN A 55 -8.46 -7.17 15.22
C ASN A 55 -9.60 -7.13 14.19
N PRO A 56 -10.22 -5.97 13.93
CA PRO A 56 -11.36 -5.88 13.01
C PRO A 56 -10.99 -6.27 11.58
N CYS A 57 -9.73 -6.10 11.17
CA CYS A 57 -9.25 -6.49 9.84
C CYS A 57 -9.21 -8.02 9.64
N MET A 58 -9.21 -8.80 10.73
CA MET A 58 -9.16 -10.26 10.69
C MET A 58 -10.54 -10.91 10.57
N ALA A 59 -11.62 -10.12 10.70
CA ALA A 59 -12.99 -10.59 10.61
C ALA A 59 -13.29 -11.23 9.24
N PRO A 60 -14.14 -12.28 9.18
CA PRO A 60 -14.48 -12.95 7.93
C PRO A 60 -15.04 -12.02 6.85
N ILE A 61 -15.82 -11.01 7.22
CA ILE A 61 -16.41 -10.05 6.28
C ILE A 61 -15.35 -9.19 5.57
N VAL A 62 -14.29 -8.78 6.29
CA VAL A 62 -13.16 -8.03 5.71
C VAL A 62 -12.36 -8.91 4.75
N LYS A 63 -12.09 -10.16 5.13
CA LYS A 63 -11.40 -11.13 4.26
C LYS A 63 -12.20 -11.40 2.98
N GLN A 64 -13.52 -11.52 3.09
CA GLN A 64 -14.41 -11.68 1.94
C GLN A 64 -14.43 -10.45 1.04
N ALA A 65 -14.51 -9.25 1.60
CA ALA A 65 -14.45 -8.00 0.85
C ALA A 65 -13.14 -7.89 0.04
N LEU A 66 -11.98 -8.16 0.67
CA LEU A 66 -10.68 -8.18 -0.02
C LEU A 66 -10.63 -9.22 -1.16
N ARG A 67 -11.19 -10.42 -0.95
CA ARG A 67 -11.31 -11.43 -2.02
C ARG A 67 -12.22 -10.97 -3.15
N GLY A 68 -13.32 -10.28 -2.83
CA GLY A 68 -14.24 -9.68 -3.80
C GLY A 68 -13.53 -8.65 -4.68
N ILE A 69 -12.84 -7.70 -4.06
CA ILE A 69 -12.09 -6.65 -4.76
C ILE A 69 -10.99 -7.21 -5.66
N ARG A 70 -10.24 -8.23 -5.21
CA ARG A 70 -9.22 -8.88 -6.06
C ARG A 70 -9.81 -9.55 -7.30
N ARG A 71 -10.98 -10.18 -7.17
CA ARG A 71 -11.69 -10.79 -8.31
C ARG A 71 -12.20 -9.73 -9.28
N LEU A 72 -12.80 -8.65 -8.76
CA LEU A 72 -13.39 -7.60 -9.57
C LEU A 72 -12.33 -6.79 -10.35
N LYS A 73 -11.24 -6.39 -9.68
CA LYS A 73 -10.22 -5.52 -10.27
C LYS A 73 -9.10 -6.27 -11.01
N GLY A 74 -8.96 -7.57 -10.76
CA GLY A 74 -7.79 -8.32 -11.15
C GLY A 74 -6.53 -7.95 -10.36
N THR A 75 -5.53 -8.83 -10.41
CA THR A 75 -4.26 -8.69 -9.69
C THR A 75 -3.05 -8.74 -10.62
N PHE A 76 -3.26 -8.51 -11.91
CA PHE A 76 -2.19 -8.50 -12.89
C PHE A 76 -1.12 -7.46 -12.52
N GLN A 77 0.13 -7.89 -12.41
CA GLN A 77 1.26 -7.00 -12.19
C GLN A 77 1.81 -6.59 -13.55
N GLN A 78 1.69 -5.31 -13.87
CA GLN A 78 2.40 -4.74 -15.01
C GLN A 78 3.84 -4.47 -14.59
N GLY A 79 4.79 -5.20 -15.19
CA GLY A 79 6.21 -4.90 -15.04
C GLY A 79 6.55 -3.53 -15.61
N LYS A 80 7.57 -2.87 -15.05
CA LYS A 80 8.18 -1.70 -15.67
C LYS A 80 9.03 -2.13 -16.86
N THR A 81 9.30 -1.20 -17.78
CA THR A 81 10.26 -1.41 -18.87
C THR A 81 11.60 -1.88 -18.28
N PRO A 82 12.21 -2.95 -18.81
CA PRO A 82 13.52 -3.39 -18.36
C PRO A 82 14.56 -2.30 -18.63
N VAL A 83 15.53 -2.19 -17.72
CA VAL A 83 16.74 -1.38 -17.95
C VAL A 83 17.61 -2.13 -18.94
N LEU A 84 17.94 -1.48 -20.06
CA LEU A 84 18.82 -1.98 -21.11
C LEU A 84 20.28 -1.57 -20.85
N LEU A 85 21.21 -2.13 -21.61
CA LEU A 85 22.63 -1.80 -21.48
C LEU A 85 22.89 -0.31 -21.74
N GLU A 86 22.24 0.25 -22.77
CA GLU A 86 22.27 1.68 -23.10
C GLU A 86 21.79 2.57 -21.96
N ASP A 87 20.73 2.17 -21.22
CA ASP A 87 20.27 2.89 -20.04
C ASP A 87 21.35 2.91 -18.94
N ILE A 88 22.13 1.83 -18.79
CA ILE A 88 23.22 1.75 -17.82
C ILE A 88 24.37 2.68 -18.22
N GLU A 89 24.72 2.69 -19.50
CA GLU A 89 25.76 3.58 -20.03
C GLU A 89 25.41 5.06 -19.81
N ASP A 90 24.15 5.44 -20.06
CA ASP A 90 23.64 6.79 -19.82
C ASP A 90 23.65 7.16 -18.32
N ILE A 91 23.30 6.21 -17.43
CA ILE A 91 23.37 6.42 -15.98
C ILE A 91 24.81 6.69 -15.53
N ILE A 92 25.77 5.89 -16.01
CA ILE A 92 27.20 6.03 -15.63
C ILE A 92 27.75 7.37 -16.14
N ASP A 93 27.48 7.71 -17.40
CA ASP A 93 27.91 8.98 -17.98
C ASP A 93 27.33 10.17 -17.21
N CYS A 94 26.05 10.12 -16.83
CA CYS A 94 25.44 11.13 -15.97
C CYS A 94 26.11 11.20 -14.59
N MET A 95 26.36 10.06 -13.94
CA MET A 95 27.01 10.00 -12.63
C MET A 95 28.42 10.60 -12.64
N THR A 96 29.21 10.35 -13.68
CA THR A 96 30.56 10.91 -13.81
C THR A 96 30.59 12.42 -14.10
N LYS A 97 29.52 12.98 -14.67
CA LYS A 97 29.37 14.41 -14.97
C LYS A 97 28.82 15.22 -13.80
N LEU A 98 28.24 14.56 -12.79
CA LEU A 98 27.84 15.22 -11.57
C LEU A 98 29.11 15.54 -10.75
N ASP A 99 29.31 16.83 -10.43
CA ASP A 99 30.40 17.30 -9.57
C ASP A 99 30.11 16.94 -8.09
N VAL A 100 30.04 15.63 -7.82
CA VAL A 100 29.84 15.06 -6.49
C VAL A 100 31.18 14.54 -5.94
N PRO A 101 31.48 14.76 -4.65
CA PRO A 101 32.71 14.27 -4.03
C PRO A 101 32.86 12.75 -4.19
N GLU A 102 34.07 12.30 -4.51
CA GLU A 102 34.46 10.92 -4.86
C GLU A 102 33.94 9.84 -3.88
N LEU A 103 33.73 10.20 -2.61
CA LEU A 103 33.20 9.33 -1.56
C LEU A 103 31.70 8.98 -1.70
N GLN A 104 30.92 9.72 -2.49
CA GLN A 104 29.51 9.41 -2.79
C GLN A 104 29.37 8.52 -4.04
N LEU A 105 30.36 8.48 -4.93
CA LEU A 105 30.35 7.67 -6.15
C LEU A 105 30.65 6.18 -5.90
N LEU A 106 31.16 5.83 -4.71
CA LEU A 106 31.54 4.46 -4.32
C LEU A 106 30.50 3.74 -3.45
N ARG A 107 29.38 4.39 -3.10
CA ARG A 107 28.44 3.89 -2.08
C ARG A 107 27.13 3.30 -2.65
N ASP A 108 26.81 3.55 -3.91
CA ASP A 108 25.61 3.03 -4.60
C ASP A 108 26.00 2.03 -5.70
#